data_AF-A0A8T4W5H7-F1
#
_entry.id   AF-A0A8T4W5H7-F1
#
_cell.length_a   1.000
_cell.length_b   1.000
_cell.length_c   1.000
_cell.angle_alpha   90.00
_cell.angle_beta   90.00
_cell.angle_gamma   90.00
#
_symmetry.space_group_name_H-M   'P 1'
#
loop_
_entity.id
_entity.type
_entity.pdbx_description
1 polymer ?
#
loop_
_entity_poly.entity_id
_entity_poly.type
_entity_poly.pdbx_seq_one_letter_code
_entity_poly.pdbx_strand_id
1 'polypeptide(L)'
;MTAEDVLREIKGKVRATVPPSIDVSEVEFEGALVVLYTKDPDKFAEKDDLVKHLAKMLQKRIVVRPDPSVITDEDTAEKKILKIIPKDADVSNIYFQPDVGEVTIEVMKPGVAIGKQGKYLNEIRRKINWSPRIIRTPPLQSKTVQEIRGFLRMMSDERKEILRKVGRRLHRGVSEGEQFVRVTGLGGFRQVGRSCSLLHTQDSKVLIDVGVDVSSDDNGTPYLHLPEVLPFETIDAVVITHAHLDHSGLVPLLYKYNFDGPIYCTPPTRDMMTLLQMDYLKVAAADAKKIPYSSEDVKEVIKHTIPVNYGDTTDITPDIRLTFHNAGHILGSSIAHFHIGDGLYNIAFSGDIKYE
;
A
#
# COMPACT_ATOMS: atom_id res chain seq x y z
N MET A 1 6.32 -24.23 -7.65
CA MET A 1 7.33 -23.79 -6.66
C MET A 1 6.60 -23.04 -5.55
N THR A 2 6.88 -23.31 -4.27
CA THR A 2 6.21 -22.60 -3.16
C THR A 2 6.89 -21.25 -2.90
N ALA A 3 6.19 -20.31 -2.26
CA ALA A 3 6.79 -19.02 -1.88
C ALA A 3 8.02 -19.18 -0.97
N GLU A 4 8.04 -20.19 -0.11
CA GLU A 4 9.18 -20.50 0.77
C GLU A 4 10.39 -21.03 0.00
N ASP A 5 10.17 -21.80 -1.07
CA ASP A 5 11.26 -22.23 -1.96
C ASP A 5 11.89 -21.03 -2.66
N VAL A 6 11.06 -20.11 -3.19
CA VAL A 6 11.53 -18.87 -3.82
C VAL A 6 12.30 -18.01 -2.81
N LEU A 7 11.78 -17.87 -1.59
CA LEU A 7 12.44 -17.10 -0.54
C LEU A 7 13.79 -17.71 -0.14
N ARG A 8 13.89 -19.04 -0.06
CA ARG A 8 15.15 -19.75 0.20
C ARG A 8 16.18 -19.51 -0.91
N GLU A 9 15.75 -19.55 -2.16
CA GLU A 9 16.63 -19.24 -3.31
C GLU A 9 17.14 -17.80 -3.26
N ILE A 10 16.24 -16.84 -3.00
CA ILE A 10 16.59 -15.42 -2.84
C ILE A 10 17.57 -15.25 -1.67
N LYS A 11 17.31 -15.87 -0.51
CA LYS A 11 18.22 -15.86 0.66
C LYS A 11 19.62 -16.36 0.27
N GLY A 12 19.71 -17.42 -0.51
CA GLY A 12 20.98 -17.94 -1.04
C GLY A 12 21.72 -16.93 -1.93
N LYS A 13 21.02 -16.34 -2.91
CA LYS A 13 21.59 -15.35 -3.84
C LYS A 13 22.03 -14.06 -3.14
N VAL A 14 21.24 -13.58 -2.18
CA VAL A 14 21.58 -12.41 -1.36
C VAL A 14 22.86 -12.69 -0.56
N ARG A 15 22.97 -13.83 0.13
CA ARG A 15 24.18 -14.19 0.90
C ARG A 15 25.44 -14.34 0.03
N ALA A 16 25.31 -14.80 -1.21
CA ALA A 16 26.43 -14.92 -2.14
C ALA A 16 26.91 -13.57 -2.68
N THR A 17 26.04 -12.57 -2.72
CA THR A 17 26.29 -11.27 -3.37
C THR A 17 26.65 -10.18 -2.36
N VAL A 18 26.02 -10.19 -1.18
CA VAL A 18 26.28 -9.21 -0.13
C VAL A 18 27.62 -9.53 0.54
N PRO A 19 28.55 -8.56 0.63
CA PRO A 19 29.84 -8.78 1.28
C PRO A 19 29.69 -9.24 2.74
N PRO A 20 30.55 -10.16 3.24
CA PRO A 20 30.51 -10.64 4.62
C PRO A 20 30.65 -9.54 5.69
N SER A 21 31.10 -8.34 5.30
CA SER A 21 31.23 -7.17 6.16
C SER A 21 29.90 -6.51 6.55
N ILE A 22 28.79 -6.91 5.92
CA ILE A 22 27.45 -6.36 6.10
C ILE A 22 26.54 -7.47 6.65
N ASP A 23 26.00 -7.28 7.85
CA ASP A 23 25.09 -8.25 8.48
C ASP A 23 23.66 -8.12 7.92
N VAL A 24 23.21 -9.12 7.16
CA VAL A 24 21.83 -9.29 6.72
C VAL A 24 21.15 -10.30 7.64
N SER A 25 20.29 -9.80 8.52
CA SER A 25 19.64 -10.60 9.55
C SER A 25 18.48 -11.42 9.01
N GLU A 26 17.64 -10.82 8.17
CA GLU A 26 16.43 -11.43 7.65
C GLU A 26 16.17 -11.00 6.20
N VAL A 27 15.50 -11.86 5.43
CA VAL A 27 15.03 -11.55 4.07
C VAL A 27 13.60 -12.05 3.99
N GLU A 28 12.65 -11.16 3.75
CA GLU A 28 11.22 -11.51 3.73
C GLU A 28 10.53 -10.86 2.53
N PHE A 29 9.39 -11.42 2.14
CA PHE A 29 8.47 -10.73 1.23
C PHE A 29 7.53 -9.86 2.06
N GLU A 30 7.38 -8.59 1.70
CA GLU A 30 6.42 -7.70 2.34
C GLU A 30 5.67 -6.89 1.27
N GLY A 31 4.42 -7.26 1.02
CA GLY A 31 3.70 -6.84 -0.18
C GLY A 31 4.48 -7.24 -1.43
N ALA A 32 4.55 -6.34 -2.41
CA ALA A 32 5.30 -6.55 -3.66
C ALA A 32 6.83 -6.42 -3.51
N LEU A 33 7.35 -6.21 -2.30
CA LEU A 33 8.77 -5.94 -2.06
C LEU A 33 9.49 -7.16 -1.48
N VAL A 34 10.75 -7.32 -1.89
CA VAL A 34 11.72 -8.13 -1.15
C VAL A 34 12.43 -7.22 -0.15
N VAL A 35 12.23 -7.47 1.13
CA VAL A 35 12.80 -6.66 2.21
C VAL A 35 14.03 -7.36 2.77
N LEU A 36 15.16 -6.65 2.77
CA LEU A 36 16.41 -7.08 3.40
C LEU A 36 16.56 -6.34 4.72
N TYR A 37 16.47 -7.06 5.84
CA TYR A 37 16.76 -6.52 7.16
C TYR A 37 18.26 -6.59 7.44
N THR A 38 18.81 -5.50 7.97
CA THR A 38 20.25 -5.39 8.24
C THR A 38 20.52 -4.67 9.56
N LYS A 39 21.53 -5.14 10.29
CA LYS A 39 22.06 -4.44 11.47
C LYS A 39 23.00 -3.30 11.10
N ASP A 40 23.40 -3.22 9.83
CA ASP A 40 24.38 -2.27 9.28
C ASP A 40 23.77 -1.39 8.16
N PRO A 41 22.68 -0.64 8.40
CA PRO A 41 21.99 0.12 7.35
C PRO A 41 22.91 1.15 6.66
N ASP A 42 23.85 1.75 7.39
CA ASP A 42 24.80 2.72 6.83
C ASP A 42 25.77 2.09 5.82
N LYS A 43 26.25 0.87 6.08
CA LYS A 43 27.15 0.17 5.15
C LYS A 43 26.44 -0.19 3.84
N PHE A 44 25.14 -0.47 3.91
CA PHE A 44 24.31 -0.64 2.72
C PHE A 44 24.14 0.67 1.95
N ALA A 45 23.90 1.78 2.66
CA ALA A 45 23.75 3.11 2.06
C ALA A 45 25.03 3.62 1.38
N GLU A 46 26.21 3.22 1.84
CA GLU A 46 27.48 3.56 1.17
C GLU A 46 27.69 2.80 -0.17
N LYS A 47 26.95 1.71 -0.40
CA LYS A 47 27.08 0.84 -1.57
C LYS A 47 25.82 0.87 -2.43
N ASP A 48 25.48 2.04 -2.96
CA ASP A 48 24.28 2.27 -3.80
C ASP A 48 24.11 1.28 -4.97
N ASP A 49 25.21 0.77 -5.52
CA ASP A 49 25.16 -0.19 -6.63
C ASP A 49 24.75 -1.60 -6.21
N LEU A 50 24.90 -1.97 -4.94
CA LEU A 50 24.59 -3.31 -4.44
C LEU A 50 23.09 -3.60 -4.54
N VAL A 51 22.24 -2.66 -4.10
CA VAL A 51 20.77 -2.82 -4.16
C VAL A 51 20.29 -2.89 -5.61
N LYS A 52 20.84 -2.03 -6.49
CA LYS A 52 20.53 -2.05 -7.92
C LYS A 52 20.95 -3.37 -8.58
N HIS A 53 22.12 -3.88 -8.23
CA HIS A 53 22.62 -5.16 -8.74
C HIS A 53 21.73 -6.32 -8.30
N LEU A 54 21.39 -6.39 -7.01
CA LEU A 54 20.48 -7.39 -6.46
C LEU A 54 19.09 -7.31 -7.13
N ALA A 55 18.54 -6.09 -7.30
CA ALA A 55 17.23 -5.90 -7.92
C ALA A 55 17.21 -6.38 -9.38
N LYS A 56 18.28 -6.10 -10.15
CA LYS A 56 18.43 -6.56 -11.53
C LYS A 56 18.60 -8.08 -11.62
N MET A 57 19.38 -8.67 -10.72
CA MET A 57 19.65 -10.10 -10.70
C MET A 57 18.41 -10.92 -10.29
N LEU A 58 17.64 -10.41 -9.33
CA LEU A 58 16.42 -11.07 -8.85
C LEU A 58 15.16 -10.70 -9.65
N GLN A 59 15.25 -9.69 -10.53
CA GLN A 59 14.12 -9.10 -11.25
C GLN A 59 12.96 -8.73 -10.31
N LYS A 60 13.29 -8.20 -9.14
CA LYS A 60 12.34 -7.86 -8.07
C LYS A 60 12.69 -6.51 -7.48
N ARG A 61 11.67 -5.81 -6.96
CA ARG A 61 11.85 -4.59 -6.17
C ARG A 61 12.42 -4.97 -4.80
N ILE A 62 13.59 -4.41 -4.47
CA ILE A 62 14.29 -4.69 -3.22
C ILE A 62 14.36 -3.41 -2.39
N VAL A 63 14.04 -3.54 -1.10
CA VAL A 63 14.20 -2.47 -0.12
C VAL A 63 15.06 -2.98 1.02
N VAL A 64 16.02 -2.17 1.45
CA VAL A 64 16.83 -2.44 2.63
C VAL A 64 16.22 -1.70 3.81
N ARG A 65 16.00 -2.41 4.92
CA ARG A 65 15.46 -1.84 6.16
C ARG A 65 16.40 -2.11 7.33
N PRO A 66 16.47 -1.19 8.29
CA PRO A 66 17.14 -1.45 9.56
C PRO A 66 16.46 -2.60 10.29
N ASP A 67 17.26 -3.48 10.87
CA ASP A 67 16.76 -4.54 11.75
C ASP A 67 16.08 -3.91 13.00
N PRO A 68 14.89 -4.38 13.41
CA PRO A 68 14.19 -3.84 14.58
C PRO A 68 15.04 -3.77 15.86
N SER A 69 16.03 -4.67 16.01
CA SER A 69 16.95 -4.67 17.17
C SER A 69 17.95 -3.51 17.20
N VAL A 70 18.19 -2.85 16.07
CA VAL A 70 19.14 -1.72 15.98
C VAL A 70 18.44 -0.36 15.86
N ILE A 71 17.12 -0.36 15.66
CA ILE A 71 16.32 0.87 15.59
C ILE A 71 16.29 1.53 16.98
N THR A 72 16.59 2.83 17.03
CA THR A 72 16.48 3.59 18.28
C THR A 72 15.02 3.77 18.65
N ASP A 73 14.69 3.70 19.94
CA ASP A 73 13.33 4.00 20.44
C ASP A 73 12.84 5.37 19.96
N GLU A 74 11.53 5.47 19.70
CA GLU A 74 10.93 6.64 19.04
C GLU A 74 11.16 7.94 19.82
N ASP A 75 11.04 7.91 21.15
CA ASP A 75 11.25 9.08 22.02
C ASP A 75 12.71 9.58 21.97
N THR A 76 13.68 8.68 21.99
CA THR A 76 15.10 9.02 21.89
C THR A 76 15.46 9.44 20.47
N ALA A 77 14.89 8.79 19.45
CA ALA A 77 15.06 9.15 18.05
C ALA A 77 14.55 10.57 17.80
N GLU A 78 13.37 10.92 18.31
CA GLU A 78 12.78 12.26 18.22
C GLU A 78 13.71 13.32 18.84
N LYS A 79 14.18 13.08 20.07
CA LYS A 79 15.13 13.98 20.75
C LYS A 79 16.44 14.16 19.97
N LYS A 80 16.93 13.11 19.31
CA LYS A 80 18.13 13.18 18.46
C LYS A 80 17.86 13.97 17.18
N ILE A 81 16.71 13.76 16.52
CA ILE A 81 16.30 14.51 15.32
C ILE A 81 16.26 16.00 15.62
N LEU A 82 15.58 16.41 16.70
CA LEU A 82 15.45 17.81 17.11
C LEU A 82 16.78 18.48 17.48
N LYS A 83 17.82 17.70 17.84
CA LYS A 83 19.17 18.21 18.09
C LYS A 83 20.00 18.36 16.80
N ILE A 84 19.77 17.51 15.80
CA ILE A 84 20.53 17.51 14.54
C ILE A 84 19.97 18.55 13.58
N ILE A 85 18.64 18.64 13.47
CA ILE A 85 17.98 19.57 12.56
C ILE A 85 18.13 21.00 13.09
N PRO A 86 18.61 21.94 12.26
CA PRO A 86 18.67 23.35 12.62
C PRO A 86 17.29 23.92 13.00
N LYS A 87 17.22 24.72 14.08
CA LYS A 87 15.96 25.32 14.58
C LYS A 87 15.24 26.19 13.53
N ASP A 88 16.00 26.79 12.61
CA ASP A 88 15.47 27.62 11.53
C ASP A 88 14.75 26.83 10.42
N ALA A 89 14.89 25.50 10.42
CA ALA A 89 14.11 24.60 9.57
C ALA A 89 12.63 24.53 9.99
N ASP A 90 12.35 24.81 11.27
CA ASP A 90 11.02 24.85 11.89
C ASP A 90 10.25 23.53 11.71
N VAL A 91 10.57 22.57 12.58
CA VAL A 91 9.98 21.22 12.60
C VAL A 91 8.58 21.31 13.21
N SER A 92 7.56 20.96 12.42
CA SER A 92 6.17 20.97 12.86
C SER A 92 5.72 19.63 13.43
N ASN A 93 6.21 18.52 12.88
CA ASN A 93 5.77 17.18 13.27
C ASN A 93 6.82 16.12 12.94
N ILE A 94 6.86 15.04 13.73
CA ILE A 94 7.71 13.87 13.50
C ILE A 94 6.81 12.63 13.61
N TYR A 95 6.78 11.82 12.57
CA TYR A 95 5.92 10.66 12.47
C TYR A 95 6.72 9.41 12.15
N PHE A 96 6.66 8.42 13.04
CA PHE A 96 7.34 7.13 12.88
C PHE A 96 6.39 6.09 12.27
N GLN A 97 6.95 5.27 11.37
CA GLN A 97 6.29 4.14 10.72
C GLN A 97 7.09 2.86 11.04
N PRO A 98 6.83 2.21 12.19
CA PRO A 98 7.60 1.06 12.66
C PRO A 98 7.49 -0.15 11.73
N ASP A 99 6.37 -0.29 11.03
CA ASP A 99 6.12 -1.36 10.05
C ASP A 99 7.14 -1.35 8.90
N VAL A 100 7.61 -0.17 8.49
CA VAL A 100 8.59 0.01 7.40
C VAL A 100 9.94 0.57 7.86
N GLY A 101 10.11 0.90 9.13
CA GLY A 101 11.35 1.47 9.68
C GLY A 101 11.66 2.88 9.16
N GLU A 102 10.63 3.64 8.80
CA GLU A 102 10.76 5.01 8.27
C GLU A 102 10.32 6.07 9.30
N VAL A 103 10.91 7.25 9.23
CA VAL A 103 10.48 8.43 9.98
C VAL A 103 10.24 9.60 9.02
N THR A 104 9.02 10.11 9.00
CA THR A 104 8.65 11.31 8.26
C THR A 104 8.78 12.54 9.16
N ILE A 105 9.55 13.52 8.72
CA ILE A 105 9.81 14.76 9.46
C ILE A 105 9.22 15.93 8.66
N GLU A 106 8.19 16.56 9.21
CA GLU A 106 7.51 17.70 8.62
C GLU A 106 8.19 19.00 9.06
N VAL A 107 8.65 19.80 8.09
CA VAL A 107 9.37 21.06 8.36
C VAL A 107 8.89 22.19 7.45
N MET A 108 8.94 23.44 7.91
CA MET A 108 8.57 24.58 7.07
C MET A 108 9.60 24.83 5.96
N LYS A 109 10.89 24.54 6.22
CA LYS A 109 12.00 24.74 5.27
C LYS A 109 12.80 23.44 5.02
N PRO A 110 12.34 22.57 4.08
CA PRO A 110 12.99 21.29 3.80
C PRO A 110 14.47 21.39 3.42
N GLY A 111 14.87 22.39 2.63
CA GLY A 111 16.26 22.55 2.21
C GLY A 111 17.24 22.76 3.37
N VAL A 112 16.79 23.45 4.43
CA VAL A 112 17.58 23.66 5.66
C VAL A 112 17.68 22.35 6.45
N ALA A 113 16.57 21.64 6.60
CA ALA A 113 16.52 20.36 7.32
C ALA A 113 17.34 19.25 6.65
N ILE A 114 17.40 19.22 5.31
CA ILE A 114 18.22 18.26 4.55
C ILE A 114 19.71 18.62 4.69
N GLY A 115 20.02 19.92 4.64
CA GLY A 115 21.39 20.43 4.65
C GLY A 115 22.10 20.30 3.31
N LYS A 116 23.25 20.97 3.16
CA LYS A 116 24.08 20.88 1.95
C LYS A 116 24.48 19.41 1.71
N GLN A 117 24.23 18.92 0.50
CA GLN A 117 24.51 17.52 0.10
C GLN A 117 23.89 16.47 1.04
N GLY A 118 22.76 16.77 1.70
CA GLY A 118 22.10 15.81 2.59
C GLY A 118 22.81 15.59 3.93
N LYS A 119 23.71 16.49 4.34
CA LYS A 119 24.50 16.37 5.58
C LYS A 119 23.66 15.96 6.80
N TYR A 120 22.57 16.68 7.06
CA TYR A 120 21.73 16.42 8.24
C TYR A 120 20.89 15.16 8.07
N LEU A 121 20.36 14.92 6.87
CA LEU A 121 19.61 13.71 6.56
C LEU A 121 20.45 12.44 6.81
N ASN A 122 21.70 12.44 6.34
CA ASN A 122 22.66 11.35 6.53
C ASN A 122 23.10 11.22 8.00
N GLU A 123 23.28 12.34 8.71
CA GLU A 123 23.58 12.32 10.13
C GLU A 123 22.43 11.74 10.97
N ILE A 124 21.18 12.08 10.64
CA ILE A 124 19.99 11.49 11.27
C ILE A 124 20.01 9.99 11.05
N ARG A 125 20.08 9.52 9.79
CA ARG A 125 20.09 8.09 9.45
C ARG A 125 21.10 7.31 10.31
N ARG A 126 22.35 7.75 10.37
CA ARG A 126 23.41 7.12 11.16
C ARG A 126 23.18 7.13 12.68
N LYS A 127 22.51 8.16 13.22
CA LYS A 127 22.35 8.31 14.68
C LYS A 127 21.12 7.62 15.25
N ILE A 128 20.08 7.40 14.45
CA ILE A 128 18.82 6.81 14.91
C ILE A 128 18.49 5.46 14.25
N ASN A 129 19.18 5.12 13.15
CA ASN A 129 18.95 3.92 12.32
C ASN A 129 17.58 3.82 11.66
N TRP A 130 16.71 4.83 11.79
CA TRP A 130 15.51 4.98 10.97
C TRP A 130 15.87 5.49 9.58
N SER A 131 15.03 5.19 8.59
CA SER A 131 15.08 5.81 7.27
C SER A 131 14.35 7.17 7.27
N PRO A 132 15.07 8.31 7.29
CA PRO A 132 14.41 9.61 7.39
C PRO A 132 13.88 10.09 6.05
N ARG A 133 12.68 10.67 6.08
CA ARG A 133 12.04 11.36 4.96
C ARG A 133 11.64 12.76 5.40
N ILE A 134 12.23 13.77 4.78
CA ILE A 134 11.89 15.17 5.08
C ILE A 134 10.83 15.63 4.10
N ILE A 135 9.72 16.15 4.61
CA ILE A 135 8.65 16.74 3.81
C ILE A 135 8.33 18.14 4.29
N ARG A 136 7.72 18.96 3.42
CA ARG A 136 7.24 20.28 3.81
C ARG A 136 6.00 20.15 4.69
N THR A 137 5.94 20.93 5.76
CA THR A 137 4.73 21.05 6.59
C THR A 137 3.54 21.45 5.71
N PRO A 138 2.44 20.68 5.73
CA PRO A 138 1.22 21.06 5.05
C PRO A 138 0.66 22.37 5.61
N PRO A 139 0.16 23.29 4.76
CA PRO A 139 -0.44 24.54 5.24
C PRO A 139 -1.70 24.31 6.07
N LEU A 140 -2.40 23.19 5.83
CA LEU A 140 -3.56 22.76 6.58
C LEU A 140 -3.31 21.37 7.16
N GLN A 141 -3.54 21.23 8.46
CA GLN A 141 -3.44 19.95 9.14
C GLN A 141 -4.74 19.16 8.96
N SER A 142 -4.61 17.91 8.51
CA SER A 142 -5.76 17.02 8.34
C SER A 142 -5.87 16.07 9.53
N LYS A 143 -7.00 16.14 10.24
CA LYS A 143 -7.30 15.24 11.35
C LYS A 143 -7.36 13.78 10.89
N THR A 144 -7.98 13.51 9.75
CA THR A 144 -8.07 12.16 9.17
C THR A 144 -6.70 11.55 8.91
N VAL A 145 -5.78 12.33 8.33
CA VAL A 145 -4.42 11.85 8.07
C VAL A 145 -3.70 11.52 9.37
N GLN A 146 -3.86 12.36 10.40
CA GLN A 146 -3.27 12.11 11.72
C GLN A 146 -3.86 10.85 12.39
N GLU A 147 -5.18 10.66 12.32
CA GLU A 147 -5.88 9.50 12.86
C GLU A 147 -5.45 8.19 12.16
N ILE A 148 -5.38 8.18 10.81
CA ILE A 148 -4.89 7.03 10.03
C ILE A 148 -3.44 6.70 10.40
N ARG A 149 -2.58 7.72 10.46
CA ARG A 149 -1.17 7.58 10.81
C ARG A 149 -0.99 7.02 12.23
N GLY A 150 -1.71 7.57 13.21
CA GLY A 150 -1.69 7.08 14.58
C GLY A 150 -2.16 5.63 14.68
N PHE A 151 -3.24 5.29 13.96
CA PHE A 151 -3.77 3.93 13.92
C PHE A 151 -2.77 2.93 13.29
N LEU A 152 -2.15 3.26 12.15
CA LEU A 152 -1.15 2.41 11.51
C LEU A 152 0.08 2.20 12.40
N ARG A 153 0.50 3.21 13.16
CA ARG A 153 1.60 3.08 14.14
C ARG A 153 1.23 2.09 15.24
N MET A 154 0.01 2.19 15.79
CA MET A 154 -0.49 1.27 16.80
C MET A 154 -0.59 -0.17 16.29
N MET A 155 -0.96 -0.36 15.02
CA MET A 155 -1.17 -1.68 14.41
C MET A 155 0.06 -2.19 13.64
N SER A 156 1.26 -1.65 13.90
CA SER A 156 2.46 -1.90 13.09
C SER A 156 2.87 -3.38 13.03
N ASP A 157 2.80 -4.12 14.14
CA ASP A 157 3.10 -5.55 14.17
C ASP A 157 2.13 -6.37 13.32
N GLU A 158 0.82 -6.10 13.47
CA GLU A 158 -0.22 -6.76 12.68
C GLU A 158 -0.09 -6.43 11.19
N ARG A 159 0.18 -5.15 10.88
CA ARG A 159 0.40 -4.68 9.52
C ARG A 159 1.59 -5.37 8.86
N LYS A 160 2.68 -5.58 9.60
CA LYS A 160 3.85 -6.32 9.10
C LYS A 160 3.49 -7.75 8.72
N GLU A 161 2.71 -8.45 9.54
CA GLU A 161 2.25 -9.80 9.24
C GLU A 161 1.27 -9.86 8.05
N ILE A 162 0.38 -8.86 7.91
CA ILE A 162 -0.46 -8.70 6.71
C ILE A 162 0.41 -8.55 5.46
N LEU A 163 1.41 -7.67 5.48
CA LEU A 163 2.31 -7.47 4.35
C LEU A 163 3.09 -8.75 4.02
N ARG A 164 3.55 -9.50 5.02
CA ARG A 164 4.22 -10.80 4.83
C ARG A 164 3.32 -11.83 4.17
N LYS A 165 2.07 -11.92 4.61
CA LYS A 165 1.06 -12.81 4.02
C LYS A 165 0.77 -12.43 2.56
N VAL A 166 0.60 -11.15 2.26
CA VAL A 166 0.44 -10.65 0.88
C VAL A 166 1.67 -11.02 0.05
N GLY A 167 2.88 -10.75 0.55
CA GLY A 167 4.12 -11.05 -0.15
C GLY A 167 4.26 -12.53 -0.50
N ARG A 168 3.93 -13.44 0.43
CA ARG A 168 3.90 -14.89 0.16
C ARG A 168 2.87 -15.26 -0.91
N ARG A 169 1.67 -14.66 -0.89
CA ARG A 169 0.63 -14.90 -1.92
C ARG A 169 1.10 -14.45 -3.31
N LEU A 170 1.77 -13.31 -3.43
CA LEU A 170 2.30 -12.80 -4.71
C LEU A 170 3.38 -13.70 -5.31
N HIS A 171 4.14 -14.40 -4.47
CA HIS A 171 5.28 -15.23 -4.88
C HIS A 171 4.93 -16.72 -5.00
N ARG A 172 3.64 -17.08 -5.03
CA ARG A 172 3.20 -18.42 -5.42
C ARG A 172 3.46 -18.64 -6.92
N GLY A 173 3.70 -19.88 -7.33
CA GLY A 173 3.81 -20.20 -8.75
C GLY A 173 2.49 -19.96 -9.50
N VAL A 174 2.61 -19.69 -10.79
CA VAL A 174 1.49 -19.64 -11.75
C VAL A 174 1.21 -21.06 -12.24
N SER A 175 -0.06 -21.40 -12.43
CA SER A 175 -0.46 -22.74 -12.88
C SER A 175 -0.13 -22.95 -14.36
N GLU A 176 0.20 -24.19 -14.73
CA GLU A 176 0.21 -24.59 -16.13
C GLU A 176 -1.24 -24.76 -16.61
N GLY A 177 -1.56 -24.28 -17.82
CA GLY A 177 -2.91 -24.44 -18.37
C GLY A 177 -3.34 -23.37 -19.36
N GLU A 178 -4.66 -23.15 -19.41
CA GLU A 178 -5.32 -22.23 -20.34
C GLU A 178 -5.10 -20.77 -19.92
N GLN A 179 -4.53 -20.00 -20.84
CA GLN A 179 -4.37 -18.55 -20.66
C GLN A 179 -5.65 -17.84 -21.12
N PHE A 180 -6.45 -17.38 -20.16
CA PHE A 180 -7.60 -16.52 -20.42
C PHE A 180 -7.60 -15.27 -19.54
N VAL A 181 -8.32 -14.25 -20.00
CA VAL A 181 -8.66 -13.06 -19.22
C VAL A 181 -10.15 -12.80 -19.38
N ARG A 182 -10.86 -12.66 -18.26
CA ARG A 182 -12.29 -12.35 -18.22
C ARG A 182 -12.54 -11.14 -17.33
N VAL A 183 -13.47 -10.30 -17.76
CA VAL A 183 -14.04 -9.23 -16.93
C VAL A 183 -15.53 -9.52 -16.72
N THR A 184 -15.95 -9.55 -15.46
CA THR A 184 -17.36 -9.68 -15.08
C THR A 184 -17.83 -8.35 -14.48
N GLY A 185 -18.86 -7.75 -15.06
CA GLY A 185 -19.49 -6.56 -14.50
C GLY A 185 -20.45 -6.93 -13.36
N LEU A 186 -20.18 -6.44 -12.15
CA LEU A 186 -20.94 -6.73 -10.93
C LEU A 186 -21.80 -5.54 -10.46
N GLY A 187 -21.57 -4.35 -11.01
CA GLY A 187 -22.32 -3.13 -10.74
C GLY A 187 -21.71 -1.94 -11.49
N GLY A 188 -22.47 -0.87 -11.71
CA GLY A 188 -22.03 0.29 -12.51
C GLY A 188 -22.11 0.11 -14.04
N PHE A 189 -22.67 -0.99 -14.55
CA PHE A 189 -22.85 -1.23 -15.99
C PHE A 189 -24.28 -0.86 -16.41
N ARG A 190 -24.41 0.08 -17.37
CA ARG A 190 -25.69 0.69 -17.80
C ARG A 190 -26.42 1.45 -16.68
N GLN A 191 -25.68 1.93 -15.69
CA GLN A 191 -26.17 2.76 -14.59
C GLN A 191 -25.01 3.55 -13.96
N VAL A 192 -25.33 4.57 -13.17
CA VAL A 192 -24.40 5.22 -12.23
C VAL A 192 -24.64 4.63 -10.84
N GLY A 193 -23.59 4.54 -10.02
CA GLY A 193 -23.67 3.94 -8.68
C GLY A 193 -23.21 2.49 -8.65
N ARG A 194 -22.74 2.07 -7.46
CA ARG A 194 -22.29 0.69 -7.13
C ARG A 194 -21.28 0.10 -8.14
N SER A 195 -20.33 0.89 -8.61
CA SER A 195 -19.28 0.45 -9.53
C SER A 195 -18.51 -0.73 -8.94
N CYS A 196 -18.47 -1.84 -9.68
CA CYS A 196 -17.74 -3.03 -9.28
C CYS A 196 -17.52 -3.94 -10.49
N SER A 197 -16.27 -4.32 -10.73
CA SER A 197 -15.87 -5.28 -11.78
C SER A 197 -14.97 -6.35 -11.19
N LEU A 198 -15.03 -7.56 -11.72
CA LEU A 198 -14.10 -8.65 -11.40
C LEU A 198 -13.22 -8.93 -12.61
N LEU A 199 -11.91 -8.74 -12.49
CA LEU A 199 -10.89 -9.20 -13.42
C LEU A 199 -10.43 -10.59 -12.97
N HIS A 200 -10.52 -11.56 -13.87
CA HIS A 200 -10.28 -12.97 -13.57
C HIS A 200 -9.38 -13.62 -14.63
N THR A 201 -8.31 -14.26 -14.17
CA THR A 201 -7.42 -15.13 -14.95
C THR A 201 -7.51 -16.56 -14.42
N GLN A 202 -6.72 -17.50 -14.95
CA GLN A 202 -6.64 -18.85 -14.40
C GLN A 202 -6.22 -18.86 -12.92
N ASP A 203 -5.32 -17.94 -12.55
CA ASP A 203 -4.64 -17.95 -11.25
C ASP A 203 -5.03 -16.80 -10.32
N SER A 204 -5.78 -15.81 -10.81
CA SER A 204 -6.01 -14.56 -10.07
C SER A 204 -7.42 -14.00 -10.20
N LYS A 205 -7.94 -13.50 -9.08
CA LYS A 205 -9.20 -12.73 -9.01
C LYS A 205 -8.96 -11.36 -8.39
N VAL A 206 -9.23 -10.29 -9.14
CA VAL A 206 -9.05 -8.91 -8.69
C VAL A 206 -10.37 -8.15 -8.84
N LEU A 207 -10.89 -7.60 -7.75
CA LEU A 207 -12.01 -6.67 -7.80
C LEU A 207 -11.51 -5.27 -8.12
N ILE A 208 -12.14 -4.60 -9.07
CA ILE A 208 -11.93 -3.18 -9.38
C ILE A 208 -13.19 -2.43 -8.94
N ASP A 209 -13.00 -1.55 -7.95
CA ASP A 209 -14.04 -0.81 -7.24
C ASP A 209 -15.07 -1.73 -6.55
N VAL A 210 -15.61 -1.24 -5.42
CA VAL A 210 -16.67 -1.89 -4.64
C VAL A 210 -17.55 -0.78 -4.06
N GLY A 211 -18.35 -0.17 -4.94
CA GLY A 211 -19.17 0.98 -4.62
C GLY A 211 -20.49 0.69 -3.91
N VAL A 212 -21.12 1.75 -3.41
CA VAL A 212 -22.54 1.79 -3.04
C VAL A 212 -23.30 2.76 -3.94
N ASP A 213 -24.48 2.40 -4.39
CA ASP A 213 -25.43 3.37 -4.93
C ASP A 213 -26.19 4.01 -3.76
N VAL A 214 -25.78 5.22 -3.38
CA VAL A 214 -26.36 5.98 -2.26
C VAL A 214 -27.79 6.46 -2.53
N SER A 215 -28.24 6.43 -3.79
CA SER A 215 -29.58 6.87 -4.19
C SER A 215 -30.63 5.77 -4.11
N SER A 216 -30.20 4.51 -3.94
CA SER A 216 -31.06 3.34 -3.91
C SER A 216 -31.29 2.85 -2.47
N ASP A 217 -32.55 2.78 -2.05
CA ASP A 217 -32.91 2.32 -0.71
C ASP A 217 -32.88 0.77 -0.60
N ASP A 218 -33.10 0.03 -1.70
CA ASP A 218 -33.26 -1.43 -1.68
C ASP A 218 -32.13 -2.21 -2.40
N ASN A 219 -31.51 -1.65 -3.45
CA ASN A 219 -30.56 -2.35 -4.33
C ASN A 219 -29.24 -1.58 -4.51
N GLY A 220 -28.77 -0.96 -3.43
CA GLY A 220 -27.55 -0.15 -3.43
C GLY A 220 -26.23 -0.92 -3.59
N THR A 221 -26.24 -2.26 -3.51
CA THR A 221 -25.02 -3.08 -3.53
C THR A 221 -24.71 -3.65 -4.91
N PRO A 222 -23.43 -3.90 -5.24
CA PRO A 222 -23.05 -4.77 -6.35
C PRO A 222 -23.54 -6.22 -6.12
N TYR A 223 -23.53 -7.04 -7.17
CA TYR A 223 -23.89 -8.46 -7.13
C TYR A 223 -22.77 -9.32 -6.50
N LEU A 224 -22.39 -9.04 -5.25
CA LEU A 224 -21.30 -9.72 -4.54
C LEU A 224 -21.62 -11.15 -4.10
N HIS A 225 -22.88 -11.57 -4.20
CA HIS A 225 -23.33 -12.92 -3.83
C HIS A 225 -23.18 -13.95 -4.96
N LEU A 226 -22.63 -13.55 -6.11
CA LEU A 226 -22.45 -14.43 -7.25
C LEU A 226 -21.33 -15.46 -6.99
N PRO A 227 -21.44 -16.69 -7.54
CA PRO A 227 -20.45 -17.75 -7.36
C PRO A 227 -19.03 -17.39 -7.84
N GLU A 228 -18.91 -16.46 -8.78
CA GLU A 228 -17.61 -15.98 -9.27
C GLU A 228 -16.84 -15.21 -8.19
N VAL A 229 -17.57 -14.54 -7.29
CA VAL A 229 -17.02 -13.67 -6.24
C VAL A 229 -16.85 -14.43 -4.92
N LEU A 230 -17.81 -15.29 -4.57
CA LEU A 230 -17.77 -16.06 -3.35
C LEU A 230 -16.95 -17.36 -3.48
N PRO A 231 -16.26 -17.80 -2.43
CA PRO A 231 -16.05 -17.09 -1.17
C PRO A 231 -14.99 -15.96 -1.33
N PHE A 232 -15.10 -14.88 -0.54
CA PHE A 232 -14.27 -13.68 -0.72
C PHE A 232 -12.78 -13.93 -0.49
N GLU A 233 -12.43 -14.97 0.25
CA GLU A 233 -11.08 -15.49 0.48
C GLU A 233 -10.38 -15.90 -0.84
N THR A 234 -11.15 -16.12 -1.91
CA THR A 234 -10.60 -16.40 -3.25
C THR A 234 -10.21 -15.15 -4.02
N ILE A 235 -10.57 -13.96 -3.55
CA ILE A 235 -10.17 -12.68 -4.15
C ILE A 235 -8.75 -12.35 -3.70
N ASP A 236 -7.84 -12.16 -4.64
CA ASP A 236 -6.43 -11.89 -4.36
C ASP A 236 -6.17 -10.44 -4.01
N ALA A 237 -6.95 -9.51 -4.58
CA ALA A 237 -6.80 -8.08 -4.34
C ALA A 237 -8.07 -7.28 -4.68
N VAL A 238 -8.19 -6.12 -4.05
CA VAL A 238 -9.16 -5.07 -4.42
C VAL A 238 -8.37 -3.85 -4.91
N VAL A 239 -8.80 -3.25 -6.02
CA VAL A 239 -8.20 -2.04 -6.59
C VAL A 239 -9.25 -0.94 -6.59
N ILE A 240 -8.93 0.20 -5.97
CA ILE A 240 -9.83 1.35 -5.88
C ILE A 240 -9.32 2.49 -6.76
N THR A 241 -10.12 2.87 -7.75
CA THR A 241 -9.77 3.91 -8.72
C THR A 241 -9.74 5.29 -8.05
N HIS A 242 -10.73 5.59 -7.23
CA HIS A 242 -10.84 6.85 -6.49
C HIS A 242 -11.80 6.73 -5.29
N ALA A 243 -11.86 7.77 -4.47
CA ALA A 243 -12.45 7.72 -3.13
C ALA A 243 -13.99 7.89 -3.06
N HIS A 244 -14.69 8.15 -4.17
CA HIS A 244 -16.14 8.35 -4.07
C HIS A 244 -16.85 7.07 -3.60
N LEU A 245 -17.96 7.25 -2.87
CA LEU A 245 -18.69 6.14 -2.25
C LEU A 245 -19.26 5.15 -3.27
N ASP A 246 -19.60 5.61 -4.47
CA ASP A 246 -20.04 4.75 -5.56
C ASP A 246 -18.92 3.93 -6.23
N HIS A 247 -17.68 4.07 -5.76
CA HIS A 247 -16.52 3.25 -6.13
C HIS A 247 -15.87 2.55 -4.94
N SER A 248 -15.96 3.12 -3.73
CA SER A 248 -15.24 2.59 -2.56
C SER A 248 -16.13 2.31 -1.34
N GLY A 249 -17.42 2.63 -1.42
CA GLY A 249 -18.32 2.66 -0.27
C GLY A 249 -18.55 1.31 0.39
N LEU A 250 -18.52 0.20 -0.34
CA LEU A 250 -18.76 -1.14 0.23
C LEU A 250 -17.50 -2.00 0.41
N VAL A 251 -16.31 -1.43 0.23
CA VAL A 251 -15.05 -2.15 0.52
C VAL A 251 -15.02 -2.72 1.95
N PRO A 252 -15.45 -2.01 3.01
CA PRO A 252 -15.47 -2.57 4.37
C PRO A 252 -16.40 -3.80 4.51
N LEU A 253 -17.44 -3.89 3.67
CA LEU A 253 -18.34 -5.04 3.68
C LEU A 253 -17.61 -6.35 3.36
N LEU A 254 -16.56 -6.29 2.55
CA LEU A 254 -15.75 -7.48 2.21
C LEU A 254 -15.07 -8.06 3.45
N TYR A 255 -14.48 -7.21 4.30
CA TYR A 255 -13.81 -7.64 5.54
C TYR A 255 -14.79 -8.21 6.56
N LYS A 256 -15.99 -7.62 6.65
CA LYS A 256 -17.10 -8.17 7.45
C LYS A 256 -17.46 -9.60 7.04
N TYR A 257 -17.24 -9.96 5.78
CA TYR A 257 -17.47 -11.28 5.23
C TYR A 257 -16.17 -12.06 4.92
N ASN A 258 -15.14 -11.87 5.75
CA ASN A 258 -13.89 -12.65 5.77
C ASN A 258 -12.93 -12.44 4.58
N PHE A 259 -13.09 -11.38 3.79
CA PHE A 259 -11.97 -10.95 2.94
C PHE A 259 -10.76 -10.57 3.81
N ASP A 260 -9.58 -11.04 3.43
CA ASP A 260 -8.34 -10.83 4.18
C ASP A 260 -7.18 -10.35 3.27
N GLY A 261 -7.52 -9.92 2.07
CA GLY A 261 -6.58 -9.51 1.04
C GLY A 261 -6.22 -8.01 1.11
N PRO A 262 -5.25 -7.58 0.29
CA PRO A 262 -4.84 -6.19 0.18
C PRO A 262 -5.84 -5.36 -0.63
N ILE A 263 -5.87 -4.06 -0.33
CA ILE A 263 -6.48 -3.04 -1.19
C ILE A 263 -5.37 -2.18 -1.79
N TYR A 264 -5.40 -1.93 -3.09
CA TYR A 264 -4.48 -1.03 -3.77
C TYR A 264 -5.22 0.23 -4.23
N CYS A 265 -4.67 1.39 -3.87
CA CYS A 265 -5.16 2.69 -4.30
C CYS A 265 -4.05 3.73 -4.19
N THR A 266 -4.29 4.97 -4.62
CA THR A 266 -3.33 6.05 -4.39
C THR A 266 -3.33 6.52 -2.93
N PRO A 267 -2.23 7.11 -2.41
CA PRO A 267 -2.21 7.62 -1.04
C PRO A 267 -3.37 8.59 -0.70
N PRO A 268 -3.73 9.56 -1.57
CA PRO A 268 -4.87 10.43 -1.28
C PRO A 268 -6.22 9.69 -1.30
N THR A 269 -6.39 8.71 -2.19
CA THR A 269 -7.60 7.89 -2.25
C THR A 269 -7.80 7.12 -0.94
N ARG A 270 -6.75 6.55 -0.33
CA ARG A 270 -6.84 5.92 1.01
C ARG A 270 -7.46 6.89 2.03
N ASP A 271 -6.88 8.08 2.15
CA ASP A 271 -7.26 9.04 3.18
C ASP A 271 -8.70 9.54 2.99
N MET A 272 -9.06 9.87 1.74
CA MET A 272 -10.40 10.33 1.39
C MET A 272 -11.44 9.21 1.49
N MET A 273 -11.11 7.99 1.09
CA MET A 273 -11.99 6.82 1.20
C MET A 273 -12.34 6.54 2.66
N THR A 274 -11.34 6.55 3.55
CA THR A 274 -11.57 6.38 5.00
C THR A 274 -12.45 7.49 5.57
N LEU A 275 -12.22 8.75 5.19
CA LEU A 275 -13.06 9.87 5.62
C LEU A 275 -14.52 9.66 5.20
N LEU A 276 -14.74 9.37 3.92
CA LEU A 276 -16.08 9.23 3.34
C LEU A 276 -16.81 7.99 3.87
N GLN A 277 -16.11 6.87 4.08
CA GLN A 277 -16.70 5.67 4.67
C GLN A 277 -17.12 5.90 6.13
N MET A 278 -16.29 6.59 6.93
CA MET A 278 -16.64 6.94 8.30
C MET A 278 -17.80 7.94 8.38
N ASP A 279 -17.85 8.89 7.45
CA ASP A 279 -18.96 9.85 7.35
C ASP A 279 -20.27 9.16 6.92
N TYR A 280 -20.21 8.25 5.95
CA TYR A 280 -21.35 7.44 5.52
C TYR A 280 -21.99 6.68 6.69
N LEU A 281 -21.19 6.10 7.59
CA LEU A 281 -21.71 5.44 8.80
C LEU A 281 -22.45 6.42 9.73
N LYS A 282 -21.92 7.64 9.91
CA LYS A 282 -22.54 8.66 10.77
C LYS A 282 -23.86 9.15 10.19
N VAL A 283 -23.88 9.44 8.89
CA VAL A 283 -25.09 9.90 8.19
C VAL A 283 -26.15 8.81 8.19
N ALA A 284 -25.79 7.56 7.87
CA ALA A 284 -26.72 6.44 7.91
C ALA A 284 -27.32 6.22 9.31
N ALA A 285 -26.51 6.36 10.36
CA ALA A 285 -27.00 6.28 11.74
C ALA A 285 -27.96 7.43 12.10
N ALA A 286 -27.65 8.66 11.69
CA ALA A 286 -28.48 9.83 11.94
C ALA A 286 -29.84 9.75 11.22
N ASP A 287 -29.85 9.20 10.00
CA ASP A 287 -31.05 9.03 9.19
C ASP A 287 -31.83 7.72 9.53
N ALA A 288 -31.40 6.97 10.56
CA ALA A 288 -31.95 5.67 10.92
C ALA A 288 -31.99 4.66 9.76
N LYS A 289 -31.06 4.77 8.81
CA LYS A 289 -30.90 3.84 7.69
C LYS A 289 -30.14 2.58 8.11
N LYS A 290 -30.29 1.51 7.33
CA LYS A 290 -29.54 0.27 7.54
C LYS A 290 -28.05 0.51 7.29
N ILE A 291 -27.23 0.25 8.31
CA ILE A 291 -25.79 0.36 8.23
C ILE A 291 -25.19 -0.97 7.71
N PRO A 292 -24.47 -0.99 6.58
CA PRO A 292 -23.99 -2.25 5.98
C PRO A 292 -22.79 -2.87 6.73
N TYR A 293 -21.95 -2.06 7.37
CA TYR A 293 -20.72 -2.47 8.06
C TYR A 293 -20.42 -1.53 9.25
N SER A 294 -19.51 -1.91 10.13
CA SER A 294 -19.13 -1.18 11.33
C SER A 294 -17.88 -0.30 11.13
N SER A 295 -17.55 0.51 12.13
CA SER A 295 -16.31 1.29 12.10
C SER A 295 -15.06 0.41 12.19
N GLU A 296 -15.20 -0.78 12.77
CA GLU A 296 -14.18 -1.82 12.90
C GLU A 296 -13.83 -2.37 11.51
N ASP A 297 -14.82 -2.55 10.64
CA ASP A 297 -14.59 -2.98 9.26
C ASP A 297 -13.82 -1.91 8.46
N VAL A 298 -14.05 -0.61 8.72
CA VAL A 298 -13.26 0.48 8.10
C VAL A 298 -11.82 0.48 8.63
N LYS A 299 -11.59 0.10 9.89
CA LYS A 299 -10.23 -0.08 10.44
C LYS A 299 -9.50 -1.22 9.73
N GLU A 300 -10.19 -2.31 9.38
CA GLU A 300 -9.62 -3.39 8.56
C GLU A 300 -9.20 -2.90 7.17
N VAL A 301 -10.02 -2.06 6.52
CA VAL A 301 -9.66 -1.39 5.26
C VAL A 301 -8.36 -0.61 5.39
N ILE A 302 -8.18 0.18 6.46
CA ILE A 302 -6.94 0.93 6.69
C ILE A 302 -5.75 -0.02 6.87
N LYS A 303 -5.91 -1.08 7.67
CA LYS A 303 -4.85 -2.09 7.93
C LYS A 303 -4.45 -2.88 6.70
N HIS A 304 -5.31 -3.03 5.71
CA HIS A 304 -5.05 -3.81 4.49
C HIS A 304 -4.74 -2.95 3.26
N THR A 305 -4.93 -1.63 3.32
CA THR A 305 -4.65 -0.74 2.18
C THR A 305 -3.15 -0.56 1.95
N ILE A 306 -2.64 -0.94 0.78
CA ILE A 306 -1.27 -0.73 0.29
C ILE A 306 -1.31 0.41 -0.74
N PRO A 307 -0.89 1.64 -0.37
CA PRO A 307 -0.92 2.77 -1.28
C PRO A 307 0.18 2.66 -2.36
N VAL A 308 -0.15 3.00 -3.60
CA VAL A 308 0.74 2.96 -4.77
C VAL A 308 0.73 4.31 -5.46
N ASN A 309 1.90 4.87 -5.80
CA ASN A 309 1.97 6.15 -6.51
C ASN A 309 1.68 5.97 -8.00
N TYR A 310 1.37 7.08 -8.67
CA TYR A 310 1.27 7.06 -10.12
C TYR A 310 2.59 6.64 -10.78
N GLY A 311 2.50 5.82 -11.83
CA GLY A 311 3.64 5.31 -12.58
C GLY A 311 4.41 4.17 -11.90
N ASP A 312 4.13 3.85 -10.63
CA ASP A 312 4.74 2.71 -9.96
C ASP A 312 4.09 1.39 -10.40
N THR A 313 4.78 0.63 -11.27
CA THR A 313 4.34 -0.73 -11.63
C THR A 313 4.57 -1.72 -10.50
N THR A 314 3.48 -2.25 -9.95
CA THR A 314 3.47 -3.08 -8.74
C THR A 314 2.85 -4.44 -9.03
N ASP A 315 3.51 -5.53 -8.64
CA ASP A 315 2.92 -6.87 -8.68
C ASP A 315 1.79 -6.97 -7.64
N ILE A 316 0.56 -7.27 -8.08
CA ILE A 316 -0.62 -7.35 -7.21
C ILE A 316 -1.18 -8.78 -7.10
N THR A 317 -0.79 -9.65 -8.05
CA THR A 317 -0.96 -11.10 -8.03
C THR A 317 0.26 -11.74 -8.74
N PRO A 318 0.39 -13.08 -8.79
CA PRO A 318 1.52 -13.73 -9.48
C PRO A 318 1.63 -13.40 -10.99
N ASP A 319 0.52 -13.07 -11.64
CA ASP A 319 0.40 -12.88 -13.08
C ASP A 319 -0.16 -11.49 -13.46
N ILE A 320 -0.47 -10.61 -12.51
CA ILE A 320 -1.02 -9.27 -12.78
C ILE A 320 -0.17 -8.18 -12.12
N ARG A 321 0.27 -7.22 -12.94
CA ARG A 321 0.93 -5.97 -12.53
C ARG A 321 0.02 -4.78 -12.70
N LEU A 322 -0.12 -3.99 -11.64
CA LEU A 322 -0.90 -2.75 -11.61
C LEU A 322 0.01 -1.53 -11.80
N THR A 323 -0.44 -0.57 -12.60
CA THR A 323 0.11 0.79 -12.66
C THR A 323 -1.04 1.78 -12.63
N PHE A 324 -0.99 2.72 -11.68
CA PHE A 324 -1.95 3.83 -11.67
C PHE A 324 -1.45 4.97 -12.54
N HIS A 325 -2.36 5.57 -13.30
CA HIS A 325 -2.16 6.82 -14.03
C HIS A 325 -3.16 7.87 -13.54
N ASN A 326 -2.83 9.15 -13.66
CA ASN A 326 -3.74 10.23 -13.24
C ASN A 326 -5.03 10.21 -14.09
N ALA A 327 -6.18 10.24 -13.43
CA ALA A 327 -7.49 10.32 -14.08
C ALA A 327 -8.02 11.76 -14.22
N GLY A 328 -7.48 12.72 -13.45
CA GLY A 328 -7.90 14.12 -13.51
C GLY A 328 -9.29 14.42 -12.91
N HIS A 329 -9.95 13.45 -12.27
CA HIS A 329 -11.30 13.58 -11.73
C HIS A 329 -11.35 14.24 -10.35
N ILE A 330 -10.75 13.58 -9.36
CA ILE A 330 -10.57 14.08 -7.99
C ILE A 330 -9.14 13.85 -7.50
N LEU A 331 -8.79 14.40 -6.34
CA LEU A 331 -7.48 14.18 -5.71
C LEU A 331 -7.24 12.67 -5.52
N GLY A 332 -6.17 12.16 -6.14
CA GLY A 332 -5.81 10.73 -6.07
C GLY A 332 -6.57 9.83 -7.06
N SER A 333 -7.49 10.36 -7.86
CA SER A 333 -8.20 9.56 -8.87
C SER A 333 -7.25 8.93 -9.88
N SER A 334 -7.53 7.69 -10.26
CA SER A 334 -6.60 6.90 -11.05
C SER A 334 -7.26 6.04 -12.12
N ILE A 335 -6.63 6.01 -13.29
CA ILE A 335 -6.80 4.96 -14.29
C ILE A 335 -5.95 3.78 -13.83
N ALA A 336 -6.57 2.63 -13.62
CA ALA A 336 -5.90 1.39 -13.21
C ALA A 336 -5.53 0.58 -14.45
N HIS A 337 -4.23 0.52 -14.76
CA HIS A 337 -3.69 -0.24 -15.88
C HIS A 337 -3.11 -1.57 -15.40
N PHE A 338 -3.65 -2.67 -15.93
CA PHE A 338 -3.29 -4.04 -15.59
C PHE A 338 -2.51 -4.69 -16.74
N HIS A 339 -1.27 -5.07 -16.47
CA HIS A 339 -0.47 -5.90 -17.37
C HIS A 339 -0.57 -7.35 -16.92
N ILE A 340 -1.03 -8.23 -17.79
CA ILE A 340 -1.38 -9.62 -17.45
C ILE A 340 -0.41 -10.58 -18.15
N GLY A 341 0.15 -11.52 -17.36
CA GLY A 341 1.23 -12.41 -17.77
C GLY A 341 2.48 -11.64 -18.20
N ASP A 342 3.12 -12.11 -19.27
CA ASP A 342 4.28 -11.45 -19.89
C ASP A 342 3.89 -10.29 -20.81
N GLY A 343 2.72 -9.66 -20.58
CA GLY A 343 2.20 -8.55 -21.37
C GLY A 343 1.36 -8.98 -22.58
N LEU A 344 0.91 -10.23 -22.61
CA LEU A 344 0.02 -10.78 -23.64
C LEU A 344 -1.30 -10.00 -23.72
N TYR A 345 -1.85 -9.61 -22.56
CA TYR A 345 -3.07 -8.83 -22.46
C TYR A 345 -2.86 -7.65 -21.51
N ASN A 346 -3.38 -6.49 -21.88
CA ASN A 346 -3.35 -5.30 -21.05
C ASN A 346 -4.76 -4.70 -21.01
N ILE A 347 -5.25 -4.38 -19.81
CA ILE A 347 -6.58 -3.81 -19.61
C ILE A 347 -6.43 -2.55 -18.77
N ALA A 348 -7.06 -1.46 -19.20
CA ALA A 348 -7.14 -0.23 -18.42
C ALA A 348 -8.59 0.00 -17.98
N PHE A 349 -8.80 0.14 -16.67
CA PHE A 349 -10.05 0.63 -16.10
C PHE A 349 -9.88 2.12 -15.82
N SER A 350 -10.67 2.95 -16.50
CA SER A 350 -10.55 4.40 -16.39
C SER A 350 -10.94 4.91 -15.00
N GLY A 351 -11.90 4.24 -14.35
CA GLY A 351 -12.70 4.89 -13.30
C GLY A 351 -13.43 6.10 -13.88
N ASP A 352 -13.75 7.05 -13.02
CA ASP A 352 -14.17 8.38 -13.43
C ASP A 352 -12.95 9.19 -13.87
N ILE A 353 -13.05 9.84 -15.04
CA ILE A 353 -11.93 10.60 -15.64
C ILE A 353 -12.39 11.96 -16.14
N LYS A 354 -11.43 12.88 -16.23
CA LYS A 354 -11.59 14.15 -16.92
C LYS A 354 -10.40 14.38 -17.85
N TYR A 355 -10.68 14.45 -19.16
CA TYR A 355 -9.68 14.69 -20.20
C TYR A 355 -9.85 16.10 -20.78
N GLU A 356 -9.31 17.09 -20.06
CA GLU A 356 -9.38 18.53 -20.40
C GLU A 356 -8.01 19.18 -20.28
#